data_AF-A0A961T2D1-F1
#
_entry.id   AF-A0A961T2D1-F1
#
_cell.length_a   1.000
_cell.length_b   1.000
_cell.length_c   1.000
_cell.angle_alpha   90.00
_cell.angle_beta   90.00
_cell.angle_gamma   90.00
#
_symmetry.space_group_name_H-M   'P 1'
#
loop_
_entity.id
_entity.type
_entity.pdbx_description
1 polymer ?
#
loop_
_entity_poly.entity_id
_entity_poly.type
_entity_poly.pdbx_seq_one_letter_code
_entity_poly.pdbx_strand_id
1 'polypeptide(L)'
;MFESRPKRTKARIEAELYLDDGSHILCRIGVGQGERLSDALNDERQFLPVETMQGQVIILRKTTIAKAVQLDQKMENANATDPFEILGVPRNVSDDDLNHAYRGLCHANHPDKLLAAGMSQQFVEMATSQMARINDAYERIRSLRKQEHEAAL
;
A
#
# COMPACT_ATOMS: atom_id res chain seq x y z
N MET A 1 -23.93 -18.15 37.57
CA MET A 1 -24.58 -17.94 36.25
C MET A 1 -23.67 -17.00 35.48
N PHE A 2 -22.64 -17.53 34.81
CA PHE A 2 -21.70 -16.71 34.05
C PHE A 2 -22.27 -16.56 32.65
N GLU A 3 -22.77 -15.37 32.33
CA GLU A 3 -23.31 -15.04 31.03
C GLU A 3 -22.26 -15.27 29.95
N SER A 4 -22.51 -16.28 29.13
CA SER A 4 -21.82 -16.55 27.88
C SER A 4 -21.89 -15.30 27.00
N ARG A 5 -20.81 -14.51 27.01
CA ARG A 5 -20.62 -13.42 26.06
C ARG A 5 -20.76 -14.00 24.64
N PRO A 6 -21.48 -13.32 23.73
CA PRO A 6 -21.78 -13.85 22.41
C PRO A 6 -20.47 -14.21 21.70
N LYS A 7 -20.44 -15.38 21.05
CA LYS A 7 -19.36 -15.80 20.14
C LYS A 7 -19.28 -14.79 18.98
N ARG A 8 -18.68 -13.61 19.21
CA ARG A 8 -18.25 -12.73 18.13
C ARG A 8 -17.19 -13.52 17.36
N THR A 9 -17.55 -13.96 16.17
CA THR A 9 -16.62 -14.54 15.20
C THR A 9 -15.47 -13.55 15.05
N LYS A 10 -14.29 -13.90 15.56
CA LYS A 10 -13.09 -13.06 15.47
C LYS A 10 -12.55 -13.16 14.05
N ALA A 11 -12.51 -12.05 13.33
CA ALA A 11 -11.74 -12.01 12.09
C ALA A 11 -10.26 -11.92 12.46
N ARG A 12 -9.42 -12.75 11.83
CA ARG A 12 -7.97 -12.65 11.95
C ARG A 12 -7.46 -11.86 10.76
N ILE A 13 -6.94 -10.67 11.03
CA ILE A 13 -6.30 -9.83 10.02
C ILE A 13 -4.79 -10.06 10.13
N GLU A 14 -4.16 -10.49 9.05
CA GLU A 14 -2.70 -10.51 8.96
C GLU A 14 -2.18 -9.08 8.83
N ALA A 15 -1.20 -8.70 9.64
CA ALA A 15 -0.64 -7.36 9.69
C ALA A 15 0.86 -7.38 10.03
N GLU A 16 1.60 -6.54 9.34
CA GLU A 16 2.99 -6.23 9.63
C GLU A 16 3.05 -5.02 10.55
N LEU A 17 3.59 -5.21 11.75
CA LEU A 17 3.79 -4.16 12.72
C LEU A 17 5.25 -3.72 12.70
N TYR A 18 5.47 -2.44 12.42
CA TYR A 18 6.74 -1.76 12.52
C TYR A 18 6.80 -1.13 13.90
N LEU A 19 7.80 -1.53 14.67
CA LEU A 19 8.06 -1.04 16.01
C LEU A 19 8.95 0.21 15.97
N ASP A 20 8.97 0.99 17.05
CA ASP A 20 9.76 2.23 17.15
C ASP A 20 11.28 2.00 17.18
N ASP A 21 11.71 0.79 17.54
CA ASP A 21 13.10 0.34 17.49
C ASP A 21 13.60 0.01 16.06
N GLY A 22 12.71 0.11 15.06
CA GLY A 22 12.97 -0.24 13.66
C GLY A 22 12.76 -1.72 13.32
N SER A 23 12.43 -2.56 14.32
CA SER A 23 12.07 -3.95 14.11
C SER A 23 10.68 -4.06 13.47
N HIS A 24 10.44 -5.06 12.64
CA HIS A 24 9.11 -5.37 12.12
C HIS A 24 8.70 -6.81 12.46
N ILE A 25 7.43 -7.00 12.79
CA ILE A 25 6.84 -8.28 13.17
C ILE A 25 5.60 -8.56 12.32
N LEU A 26 5.61 -9.72 11.67
CA LEU A 26 4.44 -10.29 11.01
C LEU A 26 3.56 -10.98 12.06
N CYS A 27 2.33 -10.49 12.21
CA CYS A 27 1.39 -11.00 13.19
C CYS A 27 -0.05 -11.00 12.67
N ARG A 28 -0.93 -11.69 13.38
CA ARG A 28 -2.36 -11.75 13.17
C ARG A 28 -3.04 -11.02 14.30
N ILE A 29 -3.85 -10.04 13.94
CA ILE A 29 -4.60 -9.22 14.87
C ILE A 29 -6.03 -9.70 14.86
N GLY A 30 -6.54 -10.08 16.02
CA GLY A 30 -7.93 -10.50 16.20
C GLY A 30 -8.83 -9.28 16.33
N VAL A 31 -9.61 -8.99 15.28
CA VAL A 31 -10.62 -7.92 15.28
C VAL A 31 -12.02 -8.52 15.37
N GLY A 32 -13.00 -7.76 15.87
CA GLY A 32 -14.40 -8.17 15.79
C GLY A 32 -14.87 -8.23 14.35
N GLN A 33 -15.92 -9.02 14.10
CA GLN A 33 -16.52 -9.15 12.77
C GLN A 33 -16.89 -7.76 12.20
N GLY A 34 -16.25 -7.37 11.09
CA GLY A 34 -16.46 -6.08 10.42
C GLY A 34 -15.64 -4.91 10.96
N GLU A 35 -14.87 -5.09 12.04
CA GLU A 35 -13.92 -4.09 12.54
C GLU A 35 -12.66 -4.09 11.68
N ARG A 36 -12.12 -2.91 11.33
CA ARG A 36 -10.87 -2.81 10.55
C ARG A 36 -9.66 -2.81 11.48
N LEU A 37 -8.47 -3.09 10.92
CA LEU A 37 -7.21 -2.94 11.65
C LEU A 37 -7.05 -1.50 12.21
N SER A 38 -7.48 -0.49 11.44
CA SER A 38 -7.47 0.91 11.88
C SER A 38 -8.34 1.17 13.10
N ASP A 39 -9.52 0.56 13.20
CA ASP A 39 -10.41 0.71 14.35
C ASP A 39 -9.80 0.09 15.60
N ALA A 40 -9.20 -1.10 15.46
CA ALA A 40 -8.48 -1.77 16.55
C ALA A 40 -7.27 -0.95 17.05
N LEU A 41 -6.56 -0.28 16.14
CA LEU A 41 -5.45 0.63 16.47
C LEU A 41 -5.92 1.96 17.07
N ASN A 42 -7.09 2.47 16.70
CA ASN A 42 -7.61 3.76 17.16
C ASN A 42 -8.53 3.68 18.40
N ASP A 43 -8.84 2.48 18.89
CA ASP A 43 -9.61 2.27 20.13
C ASP A 43 -8.86 2.77 21.39
N GLU A 44 -9.58 3.06 22.48
CA GLU A 44 -9.04 3.45 23.81
C GLU A 44 -8.06 2.44 24.43
N ARG A 45 -7.99 1.20 23.91
CA ARG A 45 -7.02 0.19 24.34
C ARG A 45 -5.57 0.62 24.14
N GLN A 46 -4.77 0.58 25.20
CA GLN A 46 -3.32 0.85 25.12
C GLN A 46 -2.48 -0.37 24.71
N PHE A 47 -3.08 -1.56 24.78
CA PHE A 47 -2.44 -2.84 24.54
C PHE A 47 -3.20 -3.64 23.48
N LEU A 48 -2.47 -4.20 22.53
CA LEU A 48 -3.01 -5.05 21.47
C LEU A 48 -2.45 -6.47 21.60
N PRO A 49 -3.31 -7.49 21.81
CA PRO A 49 -2.89 -8.87 21.67
C PRO A 49 -2.73 -9.20 20.18
N VAL A 50 -1.53 -9.58 19.78
CA VAL A 50 -1.20 -9.98 18.42
C VAL A 50 -0.64 -11.40 18.40
N GLU A 51 -1.08 -12.21 17.45
CA GLU A 51 -0.69 -13.61 17.30
C GLU A 51 0.43 -13.68 16.25
N THR A 52 1.65 -14.01 16.63
CA THR A 52 2.77 -14.11 15.68
C THR A 52 2.53 -15.25 14.67
N MET A 53 3.32 -15.29 13.59
CA MET A 53 3.31 -16.40 12.62
C MET A 53 3.57 -17.77 13.25
N GLN A 54 4.19 -17.82 14.44
CA GLN A 54 4.43 -19.05 15.20
C GLN A 54 3.23 -19.44 16.09
N GLY A 55 2.10 -18.74 16.00
CA GLY A 55 0.91 -18.96 16.81
C GLY A 55 1.03 -18.45 18.25
N GLN A 56 2.09 -17.70 18.57
CA GLN A 56 2.29 -17.14 19.90
C GLN A 56 1.56 -15.80 20.03
N VAL A 57 0.65 -15.69 21.00
CA VAL A 57 -0.01 -14.43 21.30
C VAL A 57 0.89 -13.58 22.20
N ILE A 58 1.39 -12.46 21.67
CA ILE A 58 2.14 -11.46 22.41
C ILE A 58 1.28 -10.19 22.60
N ILE A 59 1.49 -9.46 23.69
CA ILE A 59 0.79 -8.20 23.94
C ILE A 59 1.75 -7.06 23.59
N LEU A 60 1.43 -6.29 22.55
CA LEU A 60 2.19 -5.11 22.16
C LEU A 60 1.53 -3.84 22.68
N ARG A 61 2.32 -2.91 23.20
CA ARG A 61 1.85 -1.55 23.49
C ARG A 61 1.70 -0.79 22.19
N LYS A 62 0.58 -0.07 22.02
CA LYS A 62 0.36 0.78 20.83
C LYS A 62 1.44 1.84 20.65
N THR A 63 1.97 2.36 21.75
CA THR A 63 3.05 3.36 21.74
C THR A 63 4.34 2.84 21.10
N THR A 64 4.54 1.52 21.12
CA THR A 64 5.71 0.86 20.52
C THR A 64 5.48 0.59 19.03
N ILE A 65 4.23 0.64 18.56
CA ILE A 65 3.89 0.43 17.15
C ILE A 65 4.05 1.77 16.43
N ALA A 66 5.15 1.93 15.71
CA ALA A 66 5.37 3.08 14.84
C ALA A 66 4.43 3.07 13.63
N LYS A 67 4.16 1.88 13.06
CA LYS A 67 3.27 1.71 11.91
C LYS A 67 2.69 0.30 11.89
N ALA A 68 1.45 0.17 11.43
CA ALA A 68 0.82 -1.12 11.20
C ALA A 68 0.31 -1.17 9.75
N VAL A 69 0.68 -2.22 9.03
CA VAL A 69 0.27 -2.46 7.65
C VAL A 69 -0.53 -3.74 7.62
N GLN A 70 -1.80 -3.67 7.23
CA GLN A 70 -2.62 -4.86 7.01
C GLN A 70 -2.08 -5.63 5.79
N LEU A 71 -1.59 -6.84 6.02
CA LEU A 71 -1.29 -7.82 4.97
C LEU A 71 -2.60 -8.47 4.58
N ASP A 72 -3.37 -7.79 3.75
CA ASP A 72 -4.52 -8.43 3.14
C ASP A 72 -4.01 -9.47 2.14
N GLN A 73 -4.37 -10.75 2.29
CA GLN A 73 -4.14 -11.76 1.25
C GLN A 73 -4.94 -11.47 -0.04
N LYS A 74 -5.76 -10.40 -0.06
CA LYS A 74 -6.13 -9.67 -1.29
C LYS A 74 -5.30 -8.39 -1.42
N MET A 75 -3.99 -8.51 -1.57
CA MET A 75 -3.19 -7.48 -2.20
C MET A 75 -3.32 -7.60 -3.73
N GLU A 76 -4.53 -7.40 -4.21
CA GLU A 76 -4.75 -6.92 -5.58
C GLU A 76 -5.84 -5.86 -5.50
N ASN A 77 -5.41 -4.63 -5.74
CA ASN A 77 -6.20 -3.42 -5.99
C ASN A 77 -6.56 -2.54 -4.78
N ALA A 78 -6.20 -1.26 -4.95
CA ALA A 78 -6.59 -0.09 -4.18
C ALA A 78 -5.76 0.24 -2.92
N ASN A 79 -4.53 0.70 -3.12
CA ASN A 79 -4.00 1.94 -2.54
C ASN A 79 -2.72 2.33 -3.33
N ALA A 80 -2.52 3.53 -3.88
CA ALA A 80 -3.09 4.82 -3.48
C ALA A 80 -3.02 5.93 -4.58
N THR A 81 -2.98 5.61 -5.88
CA THR A 81 -3.26 6.61 -6.95
C THR A 81 -3.66 5.84 -8.20
N ASP A 82 -4.75 6.23 -8.84
CA ASP A 82 -5.13 5.67 -10.13
C ASP A 82 -3.95 5.84 -11.11
N PRO A 83 -3.51 4.80 -11.83
CA PRO A 83 -2.34 4.90 -12.70
C PRO A 83 -2.57 5.93 -13.82
N PHE A 84 -3.83 6.11 -14.23
CA PHE A 84 -4.27 7.16 -15.14
C PHE A 84 -4.04 8.56 -14.56
N GLU A 85 -4.29 8.76 -13.26
CA GLU A 85 -4.00 10.03 -12.57
C GLU A 85 -2.49 10.26 -12.40
N ILE A 86 -1.69 9.22 -12.14
CA ILE A 86 -0.22 9.33 -12.06
C ILE A 86 0.36 9.83 -13.38
N LEU A 87 -0.17 9.34 -14.50
CA LEU A 87 0.24 9.74 -15.85
C LEU A 87 -0.49 11.00 -16.35
N GLY A 88 -1.47 11.53 -15.60
CA GLY A 88 -2.25 12.70 -15.98
C GLY A 88 -3.11 12.49 -17.24
N VAL A 89 -3.50 11.25 -17.51
CA VAL A 89 -4.28 10.86 -18.70
C VAL A 89 -5.67 10.38 -18.32
N PRO A 90 -6.68 10.57 -19.18
CA PRO A 90 -8.02 10.04 -18.91
C PRO A 90 -8.05 8.51 -19.08
N ARG A 91 -9.02 7.84 -18.44
CA ARG A 91 -9.16 6.37 -18.53
C ARG A 91 -9.42 5.87 -19.97
N ASN A 92 -10.02 6.70 -20.81
CA ASN A 92 -10.30 6.41 -22.22
C ASN A 92 -9.18 6.84 -23.19
N VAL A 93 -7.98 7.16 -22.69
CA VAL A 93 -6.85 7.63 -23.52
C VAL A 93 -6.50 6.60 -24.62
N SER A 94 -6.02 7.03 -25.79
CA SER A 94 -5.50 6.09 -26.78
C SER A 94 -4.16 5.49 -26.33
N ASP A 95 -3.75 4.35 -26.89
CA ASP A 95 -2.39 3.81 -26.65
C ASP A 95 -1.30 4.78 -27.14
N ASP A 96 -1.58 5.55 -28.19
CA ASP A 96 -0.65 6.56 -28.72
C ASP A 96 -0.46 7.71 -27.73
N ASP A 97 -1.57 8.29 -27.25
CA ASP A 97 -1.57 9.34 -26.24
C ASP A 97 -0.97 8.88 -24.90
N LEU A 98 -1.22 7.62 -24.49
CA LEU A 98 -0.62 7.04 -23.30
C LEU A 98 0.92 6.99 -23.40
N ASN A 99 1.43 6.53 -24.55
CA ASN A 99 2.87 6.51 -24.82
C ASN A 99 3.46 7.92 -24.87
N HIS A 100 2.73 8.87 -25.45
CA HIS A 100 3.16 10.26 -25.54
C HIS A 100 3.28 10.90 -24.15
N ALA A 101 2.26 10.73 -23.29
CA ALA A 101 2.26 11.21 -21.92
C ALA A 101 3.40 10.58 -21.09
N TYR A 102 3.58 9.26 -21.19
CA TYR A 102 4.68 8.55 -20.53
C TYR A 102 6.05 9.11 -20.90
N ARG A 103 6.33 9.28 -22.21
CA ARG A 103 7.61 9.82 -22.68
C ARG A 103 7.83 11.26 -22.24
N GLY A 104 6.78 12.08 -22.24
CA GLY A 104 6.83 13.46 -21.74
C GLY A 104 7.20 13.52 -20.25
N LEU A 105 6.55 12.70 -19.43
CA LEU A 105 6.81 12.64 -17.99
C LEU A 105 8.20 12.10 -17.65
N CYS A 106 8.68 11.08 -18.37
CA CYS A 106 10.04 10.58 -18.21
C CYS A 106 11.09 11.64 -18.59
N HIS A 107 10.84 12.41 -19.64
CA HIS A 107 11.75 13.49 -20.05
C HIS A 107 11.75 14.67 -19.07
N ALA A 108 10.61 14.96 -18.43
CA ALA A 108 10.49 16.00 -17.41
C ALA A 108 11.16 15.60 -16.09
N ASN A 109 11.07 14.33 -15.70
CA ASN A 109 11.60 13.81 -14.43
C ASN A 109 12.95 13.10 -14.57
N HIS A 110 13.68 13.29 -15.66
CA HIS A 110 14.92 12.55 -15.89
C HIS A 110 16.04 12.99 -14.92
N PRO A 111 16.63 12.07 -14.12
CA PRO A 111 17.65 12.41 -13.13
C PRO A 111 18.89 13.03 -13.77
N ASP A 112 19.27 12.59 -14.98
CA ASP A 112 20.40 13.15 -15.73
C ASP A 112 20.23 14.63 -16.08
N LYS A 113 18.99 15.07 -16.39
CA LYS A 113 18.72 16.50 -16.63
C LYS A 113 18.85 17.32 -15.36
N LEU A 114 18.40 16.78 -14.23
CA LEU A 114 18.49 17.46 -12.94
C LEU A 114 19.93 17.52 -12.46
N LEU A 115 20.70 16.46 -12.68
CA LEU A 115 22.14 16.43 -12.44
C LEU A 115 22.88 17.45 -13.31
N ALA A 116 22.59 17.49 -14.62
CA ALA A 116 23.18 18.45 -15.55
C ALA A 116 22.81 19.91 -15.22
N ALA A 117 21.64 20.14 -14.62
CA ALA A 117 21.21 21.44 -14.11
C ALA A 117 21.83 21.83 -12.76
N GLY A 118 22.69 20.97 -12.17
CA GLY A 118 23.34 21.23 -10.89
C GLY A 118 22.41 21.10 -9.67
N MET A 119 21.31 20.36 -9.79
CA MET A 119 20.36 20.14 -8.69
C MET A 119 20.97 19.25 -7.59
N SER A 120 20.53 19.43 -6.34
CA SER A 120 21.01 18.62 -5.22
C SER A 120 20.57 17.16 -5.31
N GLN A 121 21.30 16.26 -4.63
CA GLN A 121 20.99 14.83 -4.59
C GLN A 121 19.53 14.53 -4.19
N GLN A 122 18.96 15.32 -3.28
CA GLN A 122 17.56 15.14 -2.85
C GLN A 122 16.57 15.32 -4.00
N PHE A 123 16.82 16.25 -4.94
CA PHE A 123 15.97 16.40 -6.13
C PHE A 123 16.14 15.25 -7.12
N VAL A 124 17.35 14.71 -7.24
CA VAL A 124 17.64 13.53 -8.07
C VAL A 124 16.95 12.29 -7.52
N GLU A 125 16.96 12.12 -6.19
CA GLU A 125 16.24 11.04 -5.50
C GLU A 125 14.72 11.17 -5.67
N MET A 126 14.17 12.39 -5.53
CA MET A 126 12.75 12.64 -5.78
C MET A 126 12.36 12.33 -7.22
N ALA A 127 13.18 12.73 -8.19
CA ALA A 127 12.93 12.47 -9.60
C ALA A 127 13.01 10.97 -9.95
N THR A 128 13.97 10.27 -9.33
CA THR A 128 14.08 8.80 -9.45
C THR A 128 12.84 8.11 -8.88
N SER A 129 12.37 8.56 -7.71
CA SER A 129 11.12 8.06 -7.11
C SER A 129 9.90 8.36 -8.00
N GLN A 130 9.85 9.54 -8.60
CA GLN A 130 8.77 9.93 -9.51
C GLN A 130 8.78 9.10 -10.80
N MET A 131 9.96 8.86 -11.38
CA MET A 131 10.11 7.96 -12.54
C MET A 131 9.65 6.54 -12.23
N ALA A 132 10.00 6.00 -11.05
CA ALA A 132 9.55 4.68 -10.64
C ALA A 132 8.01 4.60 -10.59
N ARG A 133 7.34 5.64 -10.08
CA ARG A 133 5.87 5.73 -10.08
C ARG A 133 5.28 5.81 -11.48
N ILE A 134 5.90 6.57 -12.38
CA ILE A 134 5.46 6.72 -13.78
C ILE A 134 5.55 5.38 -14.51
N ASN A 135 6.64 4.63 -14.31
CA ASN A 135 6.83 3.31 -14.91
C ASN A 135 5.79 2.31 -14.42
N ASP A 136 5.62 2.20 -13.09
CA ASP A 136 4.62 1.32 -12.47
C ASP A 136 3.19 1.64 -12.94
N ALA A 137 2.85 2.94 -13.07
CA ALA A 137 1.56 3.36 -13.58
C ALA A 137 1.34 2.93 -15.04
N TYR A 138 2.34 3.12 -15.90
CA TYR A 138 2.26 2.74 -17.31
C TYR A 138 2.08 1.23 -17.49
N GLU A 139 2.82 0.43 -16.74
CA GLU A 139 2.70 -1.03 -16.75
C GLU A 139 1.31 -1.49 -16.29
N ARG A 140 0.77 -0.89 -15.23
CA ARG A 140 -0.59 -1.20 -14.74
C ARG A 140 -1.66 -0.88 -15.79
N ILE A 141 -1.59 0.26 -16.47
CA ILE A 141 -2.57 0.60 -17.52
C ILE A 141 -2.52 -0.42 -18.65
N ARG A 142 -1.33 -0.81 -19.11
CA ARG A 142 -1.22 -1.84 -20.16
C ARG A 142 -1.78 -3.19 -19.70
N SER A 143 -1.51 -3.58 -18.46
CA SER A 143 -2.04 -4.83 -17.89
C SER A 143 -3.56 -4.81 -17.82
N LEU A 144 -4.15 -3.71 -17.33
CA LEU A 144 -5.60 -3.52 -17.26
C LEU A 144 -6.25 -3.62 -18.64
N ARG A 145 -5.70 -2.94 -19.65
CA ARG A 145 -6.22 -3.00 -21.04
C ARG A 145 -6.16 -4.39 -21.63
N LYS A 146 -5.08 -5.14 -21.34
CA LYS A 146 -4.94 -6.50 -21.80
C LYS A 146 -6.00 -7.41 -21.17
N GLN A 147 -6.23 -7.28 -19.87
CA GLN A 147 -7.25 -8.04 -19.15
C GLN A 147 -8.68 -7.70 -19.62
N GLU A 148 -8.98 -6.42 -19.89
CA GLU A 148 -10.27 -6.01 -20.45
C GLU A 148 -10.51 -6.60 -21.85
N HIS A 149 -9.46 -6.70 -22.67
CA HIS A 149 -9.55 -7.33 -23.99
C HIS A 149 -9.76 -8.84 -23.90
N GLU A 150 -9.09 -9.52 -22.96
CA GLU A 150 -9.22 -10.97 -22.74
C GLU A 150 -10.56 -11.36 -22.10
N ALA A 151 -11.16 -10.50 -21.27
CA ALA A 151 -12.47 -10.74 -20.64
C ALA A 151 -13.67 -10.48 -21.58
N ALA A 152 -13.45 -9.79 -22.71
CA ALA A 152 -14.47 -9.46 -23.70
C ALA A 152 -14.54 -10.45 -24.89
N LEU A 153 -13.73 -11.51 -24.87
CA LEU A 153 -13.67 -12.62 -25.84
C LEU A 153 -14.42 -13.85 -25.31
#